data_AF-A0A2C5WF30-F1
#
_entry.id   AF-A0A2C5WF30-F1
#
_cell.length_a   1.000
_cell.length_b   1.000
_cell.length_c   1.000
_cell.angle_alpha   90.00
_cell.angle_beta   90.00
_cell.angle_gamma   90.00
#
_symmetry.space_group_name_H-M   'P 1'
#
loop_
_entity.id
_entity.type
_entity.pdbx_description
1 polymer ?
#
loop_
_entity_poly.entity_id
_entity_poly.type
_entity_poly.pdbx_seq_one_letter_code
_entity_poly.pdbx_strand_id
1 'polypeptide(L)'
;MDTTQWLGLFERAFRGMEKNLEQVLQLNSCREHWIQAQISLQAWFEDEIEIWTDLPIGDRRKADLYSLDDNGAPRMVAEIKCLGDVSQAKCLEGDWSVRADVDRLRSFECPTRLFVLVIAKGERETNTGRRLREDEWVDGRTCVTVDLQFALVRMWAL
;
A
#
# COMPACT_ATOMS: atom_id res chain seq x y z
N MET A 1 -6.70 -15.78 -7.82
CA MET A 1 -6.82 -15.23 -6.46
C MET A 1 -7.89 -14.18 -6.46
N ASP A 2 -8.77 -14.26 -5.48
CA ASP A 2 -9.73 -13.21 -5.16
C ASP A 2 -9.09 -12.13 -4.27
N THR A 3 -9.87 -11.08 -3.98
CA THR A 3 -9.46 -9.94 -3.15
C THR A 3 -9.04 -10.33 -1.74
N THR A 4 -9.73 -11.28 -1.11
CA THR A 4 -9.42 -11.72 0.26
C THR A 4 -8.07 -12.43 0.30
N GLN A 5 -7.79 -13.27 -0.71
CA GLN A 5 -6.50 -13.94 -0.83
C GLN A 5 -5.36 -12.92 -1.05
N TRP A 6 -5.58 -11.86 -1.84
CA TRP A 6 -4.60 -10.80 -2.02
C TRP A 6 -4.33 -10.01 -0.74
N LEU A 7 -5.37 -9.63 0.00
CA LEU A 7 -5.22 -8.99 1.31
C LEU A 7 -4.45 -9.88 2.29
N GLY A 8 -4.73 -11.18 2.30
CA GLY A 8 -4.02 -12.15 3.13
C GLY A 8 -2.55 -12.29 2.75
N LEU A 9 -2.20 -12.22 1.45
CA LEU A 9 -0.80 -12.22 1.01
C LEU A 9 -0.07 -10.97 1.51
N PHE A 10 -0.66 -9.79 1.33
CA PHE A 10 -0.05 -8.53 1.78
C PHE A 10 0.12 -8.52 3.31
N GLU A 11 -0.88 -8.98 4.06
CA GLU A 11 -0.76 -9.12 5.51
C GLU A 11 0.43 -10.02 5.91
N ARG A 12 0.55 -11.20 5.30
CA ARG A 12 1.68 -12.11 5.57
C ARG A 12 3.01 -11.46 5.20
N ALA A 13 3.08 -10.77 4.07
CA ALA A 13 4.28 -10.06 3.65
C ALA A 13 4.70 -9.00 4.67
N PHE A 14 3.78 -8.13 5.11
CA PHE A 14 4.05 -7.11 6.14
C PHE A 14 4.53 -7.71 7.47
N ARG A 15 3.93 -8.83 7.90
CA ARG A 15 4.39 -9.55 9.10
C ARG A 15 5.75 -10.19 8.90
N GLY A 16 6.01 -10.79 7.74
CA GLY A 16 7.27 -11.44 7.42
C GLY A 16 8.44 -10.46 7.28
N MET A 17 8.17 -9.23 6.85
CA MET A 17 9.20 -8.18 6.70
C MET A 17 9.40 -7.30 7.94
N GLU A 18 8.74 -7.57 9.07
CA GLU A 18 8.66 -6.68 10.25
C GLU A 18 10.04 -6.10 10.65
N LYS A 19 11.03 -6.96 10.89
CA LYS A 19 12.39 -6.52 11.31
C LYS A 19 13.07 -5.60 10.30
N ASN A 20 12.90 -5.88 9.01
CA ASN A 20 13.51 -5.10 7.94
C ASN A 20 12.75 -3.78 7.74
N LEU A 21 11.43 -3.83 7.83
CA LEU A 21 10.56 -2.67 7.66
C LEU A 21 10.84 -1.60 8.71
N GLU A 22 11.11 -1.97 9.96
CA GLU A 22 11.50 -1.02 11.01
C GLU A 22 12.69 -0.14 10.58
N GLN A 23 13.73 -0.77 10.02
CA GLN A 23 14.93 -0.08 9.54
C GLN A 23 14.65 0.73 8.29
N VAL A 24 13.88 0.17 7.35
CA VAL A 24 13.53 0.83 6.09
C VAL A 24 12.76 2.12 6.36
N LEU A 25 11.85 2.14 7.33
CA LEU A 25 11.05 3.34 7.64
C LEU A 25 11.87 4.54 8.13
N GLN A 26 13.10 4.31 8.60
CA GLN A 26 14.06 5.37 8.96
C GLN A 26 14.73 6.03 7.74
N LEU A 27 14.59 5.45 6.54
CA LEU A 27 15.16 5.97 5.30
C LEU A 27 14.25 7.03 4.66
N ASN A 28 14.82 7.98 3.92
CA ASN A 28 14.06 9.12 3.40
C ASN A 28 13.38 8.88 2.03
N SER A 29 14.04 8.20 1.07
CA SER A 29 13.64 8.30 -0.35
C SER A 29 13.29 6.98 -1.05
N CYS A 30 13.51 5.83 -0.43
CA CYS A 30 13.38 4.52 -1.11
C CYS A 30 12.40 3.55 -0.44
N ARG A 31 11.66 4.01 0.57
CA ARG A 31 10.81 3.15 1.41
C ARG A 31 9.75 2.41 0.62
N GLU A 32 8.97 3.13 -0.18
CA GLU A 32 7.86 2.54 -0.95
C GLU A 32 8.38 1.53 -1.97
N HIS A 33 9.41 1.89 -2.75
CA HIS A 33 10.07 0.98 -3.69
C HIS A 33 10.64 -0.26 -3.00
N TRP A 34 11.20 -0.13 -1.79
CA TRP A 34 11.69 -1.29 -1.04
C TRP A 34 10.53 -2.20 -0.60
N ILE A 35 9.44 -1.63 -0.09
CA ILE A 35 8.24 -2.39 0.33
C ILE A 35 7.64 -3.11 -0.88
N GLN A 36 7.52 -2.42 -2.02
CA GLN A 36 7.07 -2.98 -3.30
C GLN A 36 7.91 -4.20 -3.71
N ALA A 37 9.24 -4.05 -3.71
CA ALA A 37 10.16 -5.14 -4.03
C ALA A 37 10.04 -6.31 -3.05
N GLN A 38 9.94 -6.03 -1.74
CA GLN A 38 9.82 -7.06 -0.71
C GLN A 38 8.52 -7.87 -0.85
N ILE A 39 7.39 -7.22 -1.12
CA ILE A 39 6.11 -7.89 -1.37
C ILE A 39 6.20 -8.76 -2.62
N SER A 40 6.79 -8.25 -3.71
CA SER A 40 6.99 -9.02 -4.94
C SER A 40 7.86 -10.26 -4.71
N LEU A 41 8.98 -10.12 -3.99
CA LEU A 41 9.87 -11.24 -3.66
C LEU A 41 9.18 -12.30 -2.79
N GLN A 42 8.43 -11.90 -1.76
CA GLN A 42 7.71 -12.86 -0.92
C GLN A 42 6.61 -13.57 -1.70
N ALA A 43 5.82 -12.84 -2.50
CA ALA A 43 4.79 -13.44 -3.35
C ALA A 43 5.38 -14.52 -4.27
N TRP A 44 6.55 -14.25 -4.86
CA TRP A 44 7.24 -15.20 -5.72
C TRP A 44 7.77 -16.42 -4.94
N PHE A 45 8.54 -16.20 -3.89
CA PHE A 45 9.24 -17.29 -3.18
C PHE A 45 8.34 -18.11 -2.24
N GLU A 46 7.26 -17.53 -1.72
CA GLU A 46 6.38 -18.20 -0.75
C GLU A 46 5.10 -18.74 -1.40
N ASP A 47 4.57 -18.04 -2.41
CA ASP A 47 3.26 -18.35 -2.99
C ASP A 47 3.30 -18.64 -4.51
N GLU A 48 4.48 -18.58 -5.16
CA GLU A 48 4.67 -18.77 -6.61
C GLU A 48 3.82 -17.79 -7.46
N ILE A 49 3.64 -16.57 -6.97
CA ILE A 49 2.85 -15.52 -7.63
C ILE A 49 3.76 -14.42 -8.16
N GLU A 50 3.59 -14.08 -9.43
CA GLU A 50 4.23 -12.91 -10.03
C GLU A 50 3.47 -11.63 -9.68
N ILE A 51 4.21 -10.71 -9.05
CA ILE A 51 3.81 -9.32 -8.85
C ILE A 51 4.90 -8.43 -9.45
N TRP A 52 4.50 -7.58 -10.37
CA TRP A 52 5.34 -6.65 -11.11
C TRP A 52 5.16 -5.23 -10.61
N THR A 53 6.09 -4.33 -10.94
CA THR A 53 6.05 -2.91 -10.56
C THR A 53 5.82 -2.01 -11.78
N ASP A 54 5.36 -0.79 -11.53
CA ASP A 54 5.25 0.27 -12.54
C ASP A 54 4.25 -0.01 -13.69
N LEU A 55 3.06 -0.54 -13.37
CA LEU A 55 2.01 -0.72 -14.40
C LEU A 55 1.62 0.64 -14.98
N PRO A 56 1.70 0.85 -16.31
CA PRO A 56 1.18 2.07 -16.91
C PRO A 56 -0.35 2.08 -16.85
N ILE A 57 -0.91 3.06 -16.16
CA ILE A 57 -2.38 3.23 -16.04
C ILE A 57 -2.91 4.42 -16.87
N GLY A 58 -2.08 5.00 -17.73
CA GLY A 58 -2.42 6.15 -18.58
C GLY A 58 -2.03 7.51 -17.97
N ASP A 59 -2.12 8.58 -18.76
CA ASP A 59 -1.86 9.97 -18.33
C ASP A 59 -0.54 10.22 -17.61
N ARG A 60 0.52 9.50 -18.01
CA ARG A 60 1.86 9.51 -17.37
C ARG A 60 1.84 9.04 -15.90
N ARG A 61 0.83 8.28 -15.51
CA ARG A 61 0.66 7.69 -14.18
C ARG A 61 0.96 6.20 -14.22
N LYS A 62 1.32 5.66 -13.06
CA LYS A 62 1.59 4.25 -12.85
C LYS A 62 0.93 3.77 -11.56
N ALA A 63 0.63 2.47 -11.49
CA ALA A 63 0.39 1.79 -10.22
C ALA A 63 1.70 1.19 -9.71
N ASP A 64 1.82 1.10 -8.39
CA ASP A 64 3.03 0.60 -7.75
C ASP A 64 3.25 -0.89 -7.98
N LEU A 65 2.19 -1.69 -7.81
CA LEU A 65 2.24 -3.14 -8.00
C LEU A 65 1.09 -3.62 -8.87
N TYR A 66 1.31 -4.70 -9.61
CA TYR A 66 0.27 -5.38 -10.35
C TYR A 66 0.56 -6.86 -10.56
N SER A 67 -0.50 -7.63 -10.82
CA SER A 67 -0.42 -9.02 -11.28
C SER A 67 -1.30 -9.20 -12.51
N LEU A 68 -0.93 -10.14 -13.38
CA LEU A 68 -1.63 -10.43 -14.65
C LEU A 68 -2.34 -11.78 -14.59
N ASP A 69 -3.41 -11.93 -15.37
CA ASP A 69 -4.03 -13.23 -15.66
C ASP A 69 -3.34 -13.95 -16.83
N ASP A 70 -3.84 -15.14 -17.18
CA ASP A 70 -3.29 -15.97 -18.26
C ASP A 70 -3.38 -15.30 -19.65
N ASN A 71 -4.21 -14.27 -19.80
CA ASN A 71 -4.34 -13.48 -21.03
C ASN A 71 -3.48 -12.20 -21.01
N GLY A 72 -2.69 -11.98 -19.95
CA GLY A 72 -1.90 -10.78 -19.76
C GLY A 72 -2.70 -9.56 -19.32
N ALA A 73 -3.95 -9.72 -18.87
CA ALA A 73 -4.78 -8.63 -18.37
C ALA A 73 -4.55 -8.42 -16.86
N PRO A 74 -4.54 -7.16 -16.36
CA PRO A 74 -4.38 -6.88 -14.94
C PRO A 74 -5.51 -7.48 -14.09
N ARG A 75 -5.15 -8.38 -13.18
CA ARG A 75 -6.08 -9.02 -12.22
C ARG A 75 -6.02 -8.42 -10.82
N MET A 76 -4.89 -7.80 -10.48
CA MET A 76 -4.70 -7.04 -9.25
C MET A 76 -3.83 -5.83 -9.56
N VAL A 77 -4.17 -4.69 -8.98
CA VAL A 77 -3.31 -3.52 -8.89
C VAL A 77 -3.26 -3.03 -7.45
N ALA A 78 -2.12 -2.54 -7.02
CA ALA A 78 -1.98 -1.93 -5.70
C ALA A 78 -1.17 -0.63 -5.75
N GLU A 79 -1.50 0.25 -4.82
CA GLU A 79 -0.78 1.48 -4.53
C GLU A 79 -0.30 1.43 -3.08
N ILE A 80 0.98 1.76 -2.86
CA ILE A 80 1.63 1.73 -1.55
C ILE A 80 2.10 3.14 -1.21
N LYS A 81 1.54 3.68 -0.13
CA LYS A 81 1.92 4.99 0.40
C LYS A 81 2.58 4.84 1.76
N CYS A 82 3.76 5.44 1.93
CA CYS A 82 4.46 5.44 3.20
C CYS A 82 4.48 6.84 3.83
N LEU A 83 3.77 7.00 4.95
CA LEU A 83 3.67 8.27 5.69
C LEU A 83 4.02 8.06 7.18
N GLY A 84 4.17 9.15 7.92
CA GLY A 84 4.42 9.10 9.36
C GLY A 84 3.88 10.33 10.07
N ASP A 85 4.09 10.39 11.37
CA ASP A 85 3.52 11.44 12.23
C ASP A 85 3.93 12.86 11.81
N VAL A 86 5.11 13.04 11.23
CA VAL A 86 5.61 14.36 10.79
C VAL A 86 5.39 14.63 9.31
N SER A 87 4.59 13.80 8.62
CA SER A 87 4.21 14.04 7.23
C SER A 87 3.48 15.38 7.08
N GLN A 88 3.65 16.02 5.92
CA GLN A 88 3.02 17.31 5.64
C GLN A 88 1.50 17.16 5.54
N ALA A 89 0.73 18.14 6.01
CA ALA A 89 -0.73 18.09 5.93
C ALA A 89 -1.26 17.91 4.49
N LYS A 90 -0.53 18.44 3.48
CA LYS A 90 -0.83 18.25 2.06
C LYS A 90 -0.71 16.79 1.58
N CYS A 91 -0.08 15.92 2.36
CA CYS A 91 -0.07 14.47 2.09
C CYS A 91 -1.44 13.84 2.39
N LEU A 92 -2.30 14.52 3.14
CA LEU A 92 -3.68 14.11 3.42
C LEU A 92 -4.65 14.63 2.34
N GLU A 93 -4.38 15.82 1.80
CA GLU A 93 -5.24 16.54 0.85
C GLU A 93 -4.40 17.22 -0.25
N GLY A 94 -4.66 16.92 -1.53
CA GLY A 94 -3.95 17.45 -2.71
C GLY A 94 -3.66 16.39 -3.78
N ASP A 95 -3.09 16.78 -4.92
CA ASP A 95 -2.92 15.92 -6.12
C ASP A 95 -2.03 14.68 -5.90
N TRP A 96 -1.24 14.65 -4.83
CA TRP A 96 -0.34 13.55 -4.44
C TRP A 96 -0.67 12.99 -3.06
N SER A 97 -1.88 13.25 -2.57
CA SER A 97 -2.37 12.86 -1.26
C SER A 97 -2.96 11.45 -1.23
N VAL A 98 -3.18 10.93 -0.02
CA VAL A 98 -3.93 9.68 0.21
C VAL A 98 -5.25 9.65 -0.57
N ARG A 99 -6.03 10.74 -0.53
CA ARG A 99 -7.32 10.81 -1.25
C ARG A 99 -7.15 10.75 -2.77
N ALA A 100 -6.19 11.49 -3.31
CA ALA A 100 -5.93 11.48 -4.75
C ALA A 100 -5.43 10.12 -5.24
N ASP A 101 -4.62 9.42 -4.44
CA ASP A 101 -4.16 8.06 -4.74
C ASP A 101 -5.33 7.06 -4.74
N VAL A 102 -6.24 7.16 -3.76
CA VAL A 102 -7.48 6.34 -3.71
C VAL A 102 -8.38 6.62 -4.92
N ASP A 103 -8.65 7.88 -5.23
CA ASP A 103 -9.54 8.25 -6.35
C ASP A 103 -8.96 7.83 -7.70
N ARG A 104 -7.65 7.99 -7.88
CA ARG A 104 -6.94 7.48 -9.06
C ARG A 104 -7.03 5.96 -9.15
N LEU A 105 -6.84 5.24 -8.05
CA LEU A 105 -6.90 3.79 -8.08
C LEU A 105 -8.33 3.29 -8.38
N ARG A 106 -9.36 4.00 -7.88
CA ARG A 106 -10.78 3.74 -8.20
C ARG A 106 -11.10 3.88 -9.68
N SER A 107 -10.42 4.75 -10.42
CA SER A 107 -10.69 4.96 -11.85
C SER A 107 -10.20 3.82 -12.75
N PHE A 108 -9.40 2.89 -12.22
CA PHE A 108 -8.87 1.77 -12.99
C PHE A 108 -9.83 0.57 -12.96
N GLU A 109 -10.13 -0.05 -14.09
CA GLU A 109 -10.94 -1.28 -14.12
C GLU A 109 -10.06 -2.50 -13.91
N CYS A 110 -10.20 -3.14 -12.74
CA CYS A 110 -9.44 -4.33 -12.37
C CYS A 110 -10.22 -5.15 -11.34
N PRO A 111 -10.17 -6.49 -11.38
CA PRO A 111 -10.86 -7.34 -10.41
C PRO A 111 -10.49 -7.06 -8.95
N THR A 112 -9.25 -6.63 -8.67
CA THR A 112 -8.83 -6.27 -7.32
C THR A 112 -7.94 -5.03 -7.37
N ARG A 113 -8.28 -4.04 -6.55
CA ARG A 113 -7.52 -2.80 -6.39
C ARG A 113 -7.23 -2.62 -4.92
N LEU A 114 -5.97 -2.52 -4.54
CA LEU A 114 -5.56 -2.38 -3.15
C LEU A 114 -4.91 -1.02 -2.90
N PHE A 115 -5.47 -0.24 -1.99
CA PHE A 115 -4.75 0.88 -1.43
C PHE A 115 -4.11 0.45 -0.11
N VAL A 116 -2.80 0.67 0.02
CA VAL A 116 -2.01 0.26 1.18
C VAL A 116 -1.31 1.49 1.76
N LEU A 117 -1.65 1.82 2.99
CA LEU A 117 -1.05 2.93 3.74
C LEU A 117 -0.19 2.37 4.87
N VAL A 118 1.12 2.59 4.77
CA VAL A 118 2.10 2.25 5.81
C VAL A 118 2.39 3.51 6.63
N ILE A 119 2.02 3.48 7.90
CA ILE A 119 2.09 4.64 8.81
C ILE A 119 3.16 4.38 9.86
N ALA A 120 4.34 4.98 9.69
CA ALA A 120 5.38 4.94 10.71
C ALA A 120 4.91 5.64 12.00
N LYS A 121 5.06 4.96 13.14
CA LYS A 121 4.79 5.52 14.48
C LYS A 121 6.01 6.34 14.90
N GLY A 122 5.78 7.61 15.23
CA GLY A 122 6.80 8.46 15.84
C GLY A 122 6.86 8.24 17.36
N GLU A 123 7.85 8.85 18.01
CA GLU A 123 7.95 8.87 19.47
C GLU A 123 6.74 9.55 20.14
N ARG A 124 6.09 10.47 19.42
CA ARG A 124 4.89 11.17 19.85
C ARG A 124 3.92 11.29 18.68
N GLU A 125 2.68 10.90 18.92
CA GLU A 125 1.61 11.08 17.93
C GLU A 125 1.31 12.56 17.72
N THR A 126 1.29 12.98 16.45
CA THR A 126 0.81 14.29 16.03
C THR A 126 -0.64 14.20 15.53
N ASN A 127 -1.27 15.35 15.29
CA ASN A 127 -2.60 15.37 14.64
C ASN A 127 -2.59 14.73 13.24
N THR A 128 -1.50 14.90 12.47
CA THR A 128 -1.35 14.22 11.16
C THR A 128 -1.31 12.71 11.35
N GLY A 129 -0.51 12.24 12.31
CA GLY A 129 -0.41 10.83 12.69
C GLY A 129 -1.76 10.23 13.05
N ARG A 130 -2.48 10.90 13.95
CA ARG A 130 -3.84 10.49 14.36
C ARG A 130 -4.77 10.36 13.18
N ARG A 131 -4.85 11.40 12.32
CA ARG A 131 -5.69 11.38 11.12
C ARG A 131 -5.35 10.20 10.21
N LEU A 132 -4.07 9.95 9.94
CA LEU A 132 -3.65 8.80 9.13
C LEU A 132 -4.17 7.47 9.69
N ARG A 133 -4.21 7.30 11.01
CA ARG A 133 -4.65 6.07 11.68
C ARG A 133 -6.17 5.94 11.82
N GLU A 134 -6.86 7.05 12.04
CA GLU A 134 -8.27 7.06 12.46
C GLU A 134 -9.24 7.48 11.34
N ASP A 135 -8.83 8.38 10.43
CA ASP A 135 -9.73 8.88 9.39
C ASP A 135 -10.19 7.74 8.47
N GLU A 136 -11.41 7.87 7.94
CA GLU A 136 -11.92 7.06 6.84
C GLU A 136 -11.35 7.60 5.53
N TRP A 137 -10.40 6.85 4.96
CA TRP A 137 -9.76 7.20 3.69
C TRP A 137 -10.48 6.62 2.47
N VAL A 138 -11.27 5.56 2.69
CA VAL A 138 -11.98 4.84 1.64
C VAL A 138 -13.40 4.56 2.10
N ASP A 139 -14.32 5.40 1.61
CA ASP A 139 -15.73 5.37 2.03
C ASP A 139 -16.37 3.98 1.89
N GLY A 140 -16.96 3.48 2.99
CA GLY A 140 -17.78 2.27 3.01
C GLY A 140 -17.01 0.97 2.75
N ARG A 141 -15.66 0.99 2.79
CA ARG A 141 -14.82 -0.20 2.61
C ARG A 141 -14.21 -0.65 3.94
N THR A 142 -14.24 -1.96 4.16
CA THR A 142 -13.57 -2.57 5.31
C THR A 142 -12.06 -2.38 5.21
N CYS A 143 -11.45 -1.87 6.28
CA CYS A 143 -10.01 -1.75 6.42
C CYS A 143 -9.45 -3.01 7.07
N VAL A 144 -8.47 -3.65 6.43
CA VAL A 144 -7.62 -4.66 7.07
C VAL A 144 -6.40 -3.95 7.66
N THR A 145 -6.05 -4.25 8.90
CA THR A 145 -4.94 -3.59 9.60
C THR A 145 -3.89 -4.59 10.06
N VAL A 146 -2.62 -4.28 9.81
CA VAL A 146 -1.48 -4.96 10.43
C VAL A 146 -0.83 -3.99 11.40
N ASP A 147 -1.07 -4.20 12.69
CA ASP A 147 -0.45 -3.41 13.74
C ASP A 147 0.91 -4.00 14.10
N LEU A 148 1.96 -3.26 13.79
CA LEU A 148 3.36 -3.57 14.11
C LEU A 148 3.83 -2.63 15.22
N GLN A 149 4.86 -3.01 15.98
CA GLN A 149 5.32 -2.18 17.10
C GLN A 149 5.68 -0.74 16.68
N PHE A 150 6.29 -0.57 15.50
CA PHE A 150 6.80 0.69 14.97
C PHE A 150 5.95 1.30 13.83
N ALA A 151 4.94 0.59 13.34
CA ALA A 151 4.10 1.07 12.23
C ALA A 151 2.69 0.50 12.30
N LEU A 152 1.73 1.22 11.74
CA LEU A 152 0.40 0.69 11.43
C LEU A 152 0.25 0.59 9.92
N VAL A 153 -0.02 -0.61 9.40
CA VAL A 153 -0.39 -0.79 8.00
C VAL A 153 -1.90 -0.88 7.90
N ARG A 154 -2.49 -0.08 7.00
CA ARG A 154 -3.92 -0.08 6.70
C ARG A 154 -4.10 -0.43 5.22
N MET A 155 -4.99 -1.37 4.92
CA MET A 155 -5.22 -1.89 3.58
C MET A 155 -6.71 -1.87 3.26
N TRP A 156 -7.05 -1.41 2.06
CA TRP A 156 -8.42 -1.36 1.57
C TRP A 156 -8.51 -1.96 0.18
N ALA A 157 -9.57 -2.71 -0.08
CA ALA A 157 -9.96 -3.11 -1.43
C ALA A 157 -10.99 -2.12 -2.01
N LEU A 158 -10.69 -1.56 -3.19
CA LEU A 158 -11.48 -0.50 -3.85
C LEU A 158 -12.51 -1.01 -4.85
#